data_AF-A6FIG0-F1
#
_entry.id   AF-A6FIG0-F1
#
_cell.length_a   1.000
_cell.length_b   1.000
_cell.length_c   1.000
_cell.angle_alpha   90.00
_cell.angle_beta   90.00
_cell.angle_gamma   90.00
#
_symmetry.space_group_name_H-M   'P 1'
#
loop_
_entity.id
_entity.type
_entity.pdbx_description
1 polymer ?
#
loop_
_entity_poly.entity_id
_entity_poly.type
_entity_poly.pdbx_seq_one_letter_code
_entity_poly.pdbx_strand_id
1 'polypeptide(L)' 'MMYFAIALSPSGSMREHPKTHELRTVEVGECETKQDAIDNACLQLDCRQLFRGVIGRLKGHGGYLVLNAQEYAEV' A
#
# COMPACT_ATOMS: atom_id res chain seq x y z
N MET A 1 7.68 6.61 -12.06
CA MET A 1 6.23 6.68 -11.85
C MET A 1 5.97 6.73 -10.35
N MET A 2 5.08 7.61 -9.88
CA MET A 2 4.79 7.73 -8.45
C MET A 2 3.89 6.58 -7.96
N TYR A 3 4.20 6.01 -6.79
CA TYR A 3 3.46 4.91 -6.18
C TYR A 3 3.02 5.22 -4.74
N PHE A 4 1.86 4.67 -4.39
CA PHE A 4 1.21 4.81 -3.10
C PHE A 4 0.83 3.45 -2.53
N ALA A 5 0.86 3.32 -1.21
CA ALA A 5 0.46 2.14 -0.48
C ALA A 5 -0.76 2.46 0.40
N ILE A 6 -1.93 1.92 0.05
CA ILE A 6 -3.16 2.06 0.85
C ILE A 6 -3.19 1.00 1.94
N ALA A 7 -3.37 1.39 3.19
CA ALA A 7 -3.48 0.45 4.30
C ALA A 7 -4.79 -0.36 4.22
N LEU A 8 -4.65 -1.68 4.32
CA LEU A 8 -5.76 -2.63 4.35
C LEU A 8 -5.99 -3.17 5.76
N SER A 9 -7.26 -3.43 6.08
CA SER A 9 -7.69 -4.14 7.27
C SER A 9 -7.38 -5.65 7.13
N PRO A 10 -7.48 -6.42 8.21
CA PRO A 10 -7.33 -7.88 8.16
C PRO A 10 -8.34 -8.57 7.24
N SER A 11 -9.51 -7.94 7.03
CA SER A 11 -10.56 -8.41 6.13
C SER A 11 -10.33 -8.01 4.67
N GLY A 12 -9.25 -7.29 4.37
CA GLY A 12 -8.94 -6.78 3.03
C GLY A 12 -9.66 -5.48 2.65
N SER A 13 -10.40 -4.87 3.57
CA SER A 13 -11.07 -3.59 3.36
C SER A 13 -10.07 -2.44 3.48
N MET A 14 -10.23 -1.38 2.70
CA MET A 14 -9.38 -0.20 2.82
C MET A 14 -9.63 0.48 4.18
N ARG A 15 -8.56 0.89 4.86
CA ARG A 15 -8.67 1.56 6.16
C ARG A 15 -8.73 3.06 5.93
N GLU A 16 -9.86 3.65 6.28
CA GLU A 16 -10.04 5.09 6.34
C GLU A 16 -9.71 5.63 7.72
N HIS A 17 -9.34 6.91 7.77
CA HIS A 17 -9.17 7.63 9.01
C HIS A 17 -10.54 7.94 9.63
N PRO A 18 -10.80 7.58 10.91
CA PRO A 18 -12.14 7.63 11.49
C PRO A 18 -12.72 9.05 11.66
N LYS A 19 -11.92 10.10 11.45
CA LYS A 19 -12.36 11.50 11.55
C LYS A 19 -12.43 12.23 10.22
N THR A 20 -11.56 11.90 9.26
CA THR A 20 -11.48 12.60 7.98
C THR A 20 -12.06 11.78 6.84
N HIS A 21 -12.35 10.49 7.07
CA HIS A 21 -12.75 9.52 6.04
C HIS A 21 -11.71 9.36 4.91
N GLU A 22 -10.50 9.89 5.11
CA GLU A 22 -9.43 9.76 4.12
C GLU A 22 -8.80 8.38 4.23
N LEU A 23 -8.54 7.77 3.08
CA LEU A 23 -7.81 6.51 2.98
C LEU A 23 -6.45 6.67 3.65
N ARG A 24 -6.08 5.74 4.52
CA ARG A 24 -4.75 5.72 5.12
C ARG A 24 -3.74 5.28 4.08
N THR A 25 -3.15 6.25 3.41
CA THR A 25 -2.15 6.05 2.37
C THR A 25 -0.76 6.41 2.85
N VAL A 26 0.23 5.72 2.30
CA VAL A 26 1.65 5.98 2.49
C VAL A 26 2.26 6.19 1.12
N GLU A 27 2.98 7.28 0.94
CA GLU A 27 3.75 7.50 -0.28
C GLU A 27 4.94 6.54 -0.30
N VAL A 28 5.03 5.71 -1.34
CA VAL A 28 6.16 4.79 -1.55
C VAL A 28 7.31 5.51 -2.23
N GLY A 29 6.96 6.43 -3.15
CA GLY A 29 7.88 7.26 -3.92
C GLY A 29 7.83 6.95 -5.42
N GLU A 30 8.79 7.51 -6.16
CA GLU A 30 8.92 7.26 -7.59
C GLU A 30 9.71 5.97 -7.86
N CYS A 31 9.10 5.06 -8.61
CA CYS A 31 9.72 3.80 -9.03
C CYS A 31 9.53 3.57 -10.53
N GLU A 32 10.41 2.78 -11.14
CA GLU A 32 10.33 2.44 -12.56
C GLU A 32 9.27 1.37 -12.82
N THR A 33 9.20 0.36 -11.96
CA THR A 33 8.23 -0.74 -12.07
C THR A 33 7.38 -0.91 -10.80
N LYS A 34 6.24 -1.60 -10.95
CA LYS A 34 5.37 -1.96 -9.82
C LYS A 34 6.07 -2.89 -8.83
N GLN A 35 6.99 -3.74 -9.30
CA GLN A 35 7.76 -4.62 -8.41
C GLN A 35 8.77 -3.82 -7.58
N ASP A 36 9.47 -2.86 -8.19
CA ASP A 36 10.38 -1.98 -7.45
C ASP A 36 9.65 -1.17 -6.36
N ALA A 37 8.43 -0.71 -6.68
CA ALA A 37 7.58 -0.05 -5.71
C ALA A 37 7.17 -0.98 -4.55
N ILE A 38 6.85 -2.24 -4.85
CA ILE A 38 6.55 -3.24 -3.82
C ILE A 38 7.77 -3.48 -2.93
N ASP A 39 8.95 -3.64 -3.52
CA ASP A 39 10.18 -3.91 -2.79
C ASP A 39 10.56 -2.71 -1.91
N ASN A 40 10.45 -1.49 -2.44
CA ASN A 40 10.66 -0.26 -1.68
C ASN A 40 9.64 -0.10 -0.54
N ALA A 41 8.36 -0.36 -0.80
CA ALA A 41 7.33 -0.36 0.23
C ALA A 41 7.60 -1.44 1.31
N CYS A 42 8.13 -2.60 0.93
CA CYS A 42 8.54 -3.66 1.86
C CYS A 42 9.66 -3.20 2.80
N LEU A 43 10.65 -2.47 2.27
CA LEU A 43 11.73 -1.89 3.06
C LEU A 43 11.24 -0.83 4.05
N GLN A 44 10.30 0.02 3.64
CA GLN A 44 9.79 1.11 4.47
C GLN A 44 8.78 0.66 5.53
N LEU A 45 7.95 -0.33 5.21
CA LEU A 45 6.79 -0.74 6.01
C LEU A 45 6.99 -2.06 6.76
N ASP A 46 8.20 -2.63 6.71
CA ASP A 46 8.58 -3.91 7.33
C ASP A 46 7.53 -5.00 7.01
N CYS A 47 7.32 -5.20 5.71
CA CYS A 47 6.26 -6.05 5.19
C CYS A 47 6.79 -7.04 4.15
N ARG A 48 5.97 -8.03 3.79
CA ARG A 48 6.30 -9.08 2.81
C ARG A 48 5.29 -9.04 1.68
N GLN A 49 5.77 -9.16 0.45
CA GLN A 49 4.89 -9.35 -0.70
C GLN A 49 4.09 -10.64 -0.54
N LEU A 50 2.76 -10.51 -0.63
CA LEU A 50 1.85 -11.64 -0.63
C LEU A 50 1.50 -12.02 -2.07
N PHE A 51 0.93 -11.07 -2.84
CA PHE A 51 0.49 -11.34 -4.22
C PHE A 51 0.21 -10.06 -5.02
N ARG A 52 0.72 -9.93 -6.26
CA ARG A 52 0.37 -8.89 -7.25
C ARG A 52 0.21 -7.44 -6.72
N GLY A 53 1.09 -6.97 -5.85
CA GLY A 53 1.01 -5.61 -5.28
C GLY A 53 0.33 -5.52 -3.92
N VAL A 54 -0.22 -6.62 -3.42
CA VAL A 54 -0.63 -6.74 -2.02
C VAL A 54 0.57 -7.14 -1.19
N ILE A 55 0.89 -6.31 -0.20
CA ILE A 55 1.96 -6.54 0.77
C ILE A 55 1.33 -6.74 2.15
N GLY A 56 1.72 -7.80 2.85
CA GLY A 56 1.24 -8.14 4.19
C GLY A 56 2.24 -7.68 5.24
N ARG A 57 1.78 -7.07 6.32
CA ARG A 57 2.67 -6.69 7.44
C ARG A 57 3.30 -7.93 8.06
N LEU A 58 4.58 -7.85 8.43
CA LEU A 58 5.26 -8.93 9.15
C LEU A 58 4.79 -9.06 10.61
N LYS A 59 4.34 -7.96 11.22
CA LYS A 59 3.75 -7.93 12.57
C LYS A 59 2.38 -7.24 12.56
N GLY A 60 1.38 -7.91 13.13
CA GLY A 60 -0.01 -7.43 13.22
C GLY A 60 -0.92 -8.00 12.13
N HIS A 61 -2.19 -7.58 12.13
CA HIS A 61 -3.18 -8.00 11.16
C HIS A 61 -3.45 -6.89 10.12
N GLY A 62 -3.50 -7.28 8.84
CA GLY A 62 -3.74 -6.38 7.71
C GLY A 62 -2.56 -6.33 6.74
N GLY A 63 -2.61 -5.36 5.83
CA GLY A 63 -1.60 -5.22 4.78
C GLY A 63 -1.63 -3.84 4.16
N TYR A 64 -1.06 -3.74 2.96
CA TYR A 64 -1.17 -2.58 2.10
C TYR A 64 -1.37 -3.02 0.65
N LEU A 65 -2.05 -2.18 -0.12
CA LEU A 65 -2.18 -2.31 -1.55
C LEU A 65 -1.31 -1.25 -2.23
N VAL A 66 -0.33 -1.69 -3.01
CA VAL A 66 0.56 -0.81 -3.77
C VAL A 66 -0.09 -0.49 -5.13
N LEU A 67 -0.33 0.78 -5.37
CA LEU A 67 -0.95 1.33 -6.57
C LEU A 67 -0.07 2.43 -7.14
N ASN A 68 -0.07 2.61 -8.45
CA ASN A 68 0.53 3.80 -9.05
C ASN A 68 -0.41 5.02 -8.85
N ALA A 69 0.10 6.23 -9.12
CA ALA A 69 -0.67 7.46 -8.98
C ALA A 69 -1.95 7.53 -9.82
N GLN A 70 -1.97 6.88 -10.98
CA GLN A 70 -3.14 6.85 -11.85
C GLN A 70 -4.21 5.91 -11.28
N GLU A 71 -3.84 4.69 -10.89
CA GLU A 71 -4.70 3.72 -10.19
C GLU A 71 -5.24 4.34 -8.89
N TYR A 72 -4.40 5.08 -8.16
CA TYR A 72 -4.80 5.75 -6.91
C TYR A 72 -5.85 6.85 -7.13
N ALA A 73 -5.81 7.55 -8.25
CA ALA A 73 -6.81 8.57 -8.58
C ALA A 73 -8.17 7.99 -8.98
N GLU A 74 -8.23 6.69 -9.29
CA GLU A 74 -9.45 5.97 -9.67
C GLU A 74 -10.11 5.23 -8.48
N VAL A 75 -9.47 5.22 -7.30
CA VAL A 75 -10.00 4.66 -6.04
C VAL A 75 -10.93 5.65 -5.36
#